data_AF-R4WZ15-F1
#
_entry.id   AF-R4WZ15-F1
#
_cell.length_a   1.000
_cell.length_b   1.000
_cell.length_c   1.000
_cell.angle_alpha   90.00
_cell.angle_beta   90.00
_cell.angle_gamma   90.00
#
_symmetry.space_group_name_H-M   'P 1'
#
loop_
_entity.id
_entity.type
_entity.pdbx_description
1 polymer ?
#
loop_
_entity_poly.entity_id
_entity_poly.type
_entity_poly.pdbx_seq_one_letter_code
_entity_poly.pdbx_strand_id
1 'polypeptide(L)'
;MLKKSQEHCLFGDTILLTDKHVQTSTRIALIPSINSKEEYSAFILKHLVEYISTPWVLLIQWDGFITNPSAWTEEFLSFDYIGARWPWHFGHLPVGNGGFSLRSKRLLQILASDTRIQPDPAFGEDELICRTHRPLLEADYGIKFATEQVADQFSVECSLSSEAPFGFHGIFHLHRFANDSDLQFLARHAHRRTVTTVDFVALWCRCFEAGRMQTADALYEALSRVALPQEFAIICTYRGIDWTPEQIAERFAISQARLTKKFAA
;
A
#
# COMPACT_ATOMS: atom_id res chain seq x y z
N MET A 1 1.45 11.84 -1.54
CA MET A 1 2.42 10.72 -1.54
C MET A 1 3.46 10.87 -2.65
N LEU A 2 3.10 10.89 -3.94
CA LEU A 2 4.07 11.06 -5.04
C LEU A 2 5.04 12.25 -4.86
N LYS A 3 4.53 13.43 -4.48
CA LYS A 3 5.39 14.60 -4.17
C LYS A 3 6.42 14.33 -3.08
N LYS A 4 6.05 13.62 -2.02
CA LYS A 4 6.98 13.24 -0.93
C LYS A 4 8.11 12.35 -1.45
N SER A 5 7.81 11.41 -2.34
CA SER A 5 8.85 10.60 -3.00
C SER A 5 9.76 11.44 -3.92
N GLN A 6 9.18 12.41 -4.65
CA GLN A 6 9.93 13.29 -5.56
C GLN A 6 10.84 14.30 -4.84
N GLU A 7 10.57 14.62 -3.57
CA GLU A 7 11.44 15.49 -2.76
C GLU A 7 12.83 14.89 -2.51
N HIS A 8 12.95 13.56 -2.61
CA HIS A 8 14.14 12.84 -2.19
C HIS A 8 14.84 12.04 -3.29
N CYS A 9 14.15 11.78 -4.41
CA CYS A 9 14.66 10.95 -5.49
C CYS A 9 14.45 11.63 -6.85
N LEU A 10 15.43 11.43 -7.74
CA LEU A 10 15.34 11.86 -9.13
C LEU A 10 14.81 10.70 -9.99
N PHE A 11 13.60 10.85 -10.52
CA PHE A 11 12.98 9.87 -11.40
C PHE A 11 13.14 10.28 -12.86
N GLY A 12 13.33 9.31 -13.75
CA GLY A 12 13.32 9.56 -15.20
C GLY A 12 11.96 10.03 -15.73
N ASP A 13 10.87 9.60 -15.08
CA ASP A 13 9.51 10.08 -15.30
C ASP A 13 8.69 9.87 -14.01
N THR A 14 7.63 10.64 -13.80
CA THR A 14 6.68 10.40 -12.70
C THR A 14 5.26 10.63 -13.19
N ILE A 15 4.43 9.60 -13.06
CA ILE A 15 3.09 9.54 -13.64
C ILE A 15 2.08 9.25 -12.53
N LEU A 16 1.01 10.03 -12.48
CA LEU A 16 -0.20 9.69 -11.74
C LEU A 16 -1.19 9.04 -12.72
N LEU A 17 -1.43 7.75 -12.54
CA LEU A 17 -2.50 7.02 -13.24
C LEU A 17 -3.80 7.21 -12.47
N THR A 18 -4.81 7.80 -13.09
CA THR A 18 -6.11 8.08 -12.45
C THR A 18 -7.22 8.24 -13.48
N ASP A 19 -8.45 7.99 -13.09
CA ASP A 19 -9.67 8.30 -13.85
C ASP A 19 -10.13 9.76 -13.68
N LYS A 20 -9.44 10.56 -12.87
CA LYS A 20 -9.85 11.92 -12.49
C LYS A 20 -8.85 12.96 -12.91
N HIS A 21 -9.37 14.12 -13.28
CA HIS A 21 -8.56 15.33 -13.35
C HIS A 21 -8.28 15.84 -11.93
N VAL A 22 -7.00 15.85 -11.56
CA VAL A 22 -6.54 16.33 -10.25
C VAL A 22 -5.51 17.44 -10.48
N GLN A 23 -5.59 18.51 -9.69
CA GLN A 23 -4.56 19.55 -9.74
C GLN A 23 -3.26 19.04 -9.10
N THR A 24 -2.26 18.76 -9.93
CA THR A 24 -0.93 18.34 -9.49
C THR A 24 0.14 18.81 -10.47
N SER A 25 1.38 18.88 -10.00
CA SER A 25 2.56 19.13 -10.82
C SER A 25 3.08 17.86 -11.53
N THR A 26 2.63 16.68 -11.08
CA THR A 26 3.00 15.39 -11.67
C THR A 26 2.25 15.17 -12.98
N ARG A 27 2.88 14.55 -13.97
CA ARG A 27 2.22 14.17 -15.22
C ARG A 27 1.05 13.23 -14.92
N ILE A 28 -0.11 13.48 -15.51
CA ILE A 28 -1.28 12.60 -15.41
C ILE A 28 -1.37 11.77 -16.69
N ALA A 29 -1.67 10.49 -16.54
CA ALA A 29 -2.24 9.70 -17.63
C ALA A 29 -3.61 9.20 -17.18
N LEU A 30 -4.63 9.55 -17.97
CA LEU A 30 -5.98 9.13 -17.67
C LEU A 30 -6.15 7.65 -18.02
N ILE A 31 -6.71 6.90 -17.09
CA ILE A 31 -7.03 5.48 -17.26
C ILE A 31 -8.52 5.26 -17.00
N PRO A 32 -9.12 4.17 -17.50
CA PRO A 32 -10.48 3.79 -17.09
C PRO A 32 -10.60 3.65 -15.57
N SER A 33 -11.79 3.95 -15.03
CA SER A 33 -12.06 3.74 -13.61
C SER A 33 -11.85 2.28 -13.24
N ILE A 34 -11.06 2.05 -12.18
CA ILE A 34 -10.82 0.74 -11.59
C ILE A 34 -11.64 0.65 -10.30
N ASN A 35 -12.59 -0.28 -10.28
CA ASN A 35 -13.62 -0.42 -9.25
C ASN A 35 -13.53 -1.73 -8.48
N SER A 36 -12.64 -2.64 -8.88
CA SER A 36 -12.42 -3.94 -8.25
C SER A 36 -10.94 -4.31 -8.21
N LYS A 37 -10.60 -5.30 -7.37
CA LYS A 37 -9.25 -5.89 -7.34
C LYS A 37 -8.91 -6.59 -8.65
N GLU A 38 -9.88 -7.24 -9.26
CA GLU A 38 -9.71 -7.92 -10.55
C GLU A 38 -9.38 -6.93 -11.67
N GLU A 39 -10.11 -5.81 -11.76
CA GLU A 39 -9.83 -4.75 -12.73
C GLU A 39 -8.45 -4.13 -12.51
N TYR A 40 -8.05 -3.94 -11.25
CA TYR A 40 -6.70 -3.50 -10.90
C TYR A 40 -5.65 -4.51 -11.38
N SER A 41 -5.84 -5.81 -11.08
CA SER A 41 -4.91 -6.85 -11.50
C SER A 41 -4.80 -6.95 -13.02
N ALA A 42 -5.93 -6.89 -13.73
CA ALA A 42 -5.95 -6.87 -15.18
C ALA A 42 -5.19 -5.67 -15.75
N PHE A 43 -5.41 -4.48 -15.21
CA PHE A 43 -4.68 -3.27 -15.61
C PHE A 43 -3.18 -3.43 -15.40
N ILE A 44 -2.75 -3.90 -14.23
CA ILE A 44 -1.32 -4.04 -13.91
C ILE A 44 -0.65 -5.10 -14.79
N LEU A 45 -1.30 -6.25 -15.00
CA LEU A 45 -0.75 -7.35 -15.78
C LEU A 45 -0.69 -7.02 -17.28
N LYS A 46 -1.70 -6.30 -17.80
CA LYS A 46 -1.91 -6.18 -19.26
C LYS A 46 -1.67 -4.78 -19.83
N HIS A 47 -1.85 -3.73 -19.04
CA HIS A 47 -1.91 -2.36 -19.56
C HIS A 47 -0.88 -1.40 -18.94
N LEU A 48 -0.36 -1.68 -17.74
CA LEU A 48 0.60 -0.79 -17.08
C LEU A 48 1.82 -0.48 -17.97
N VAL A 49 2.33 -1.48 -18.70
CA VAL A 49 3.51 -1.36 -19.58
C VAL A 49 3.38 -0.26 -20.63
N GLU A 50 2.16 0.04 -21.08
CA GLU A 50 1.87 1.04 -22.11
C GLU A 50 2.24 2.45 -21.65
N TYR A 51 2.30 2.68 -20.33
CA TYR A 51 2.60 3.97 -19.72
C TYR A 51 4.08 4.13 -19.34
N ILE A 52 4.87 3.05 -19.37
CA ILE A 52 6.24 3.04 -18.84
C ILE A 52 7.26 3.23 -19.97
N SER A 53 7.99 4.33 -19.93
CA SER A 53 9.08 4.64 -20.88
C SER A 53 10.45 4.19 -20.37
N THR A 54 10.63 4.08 -19.05
CA THR A 54 11.90 3.76 -18.39
C THR A 54 12.17 2.26 -18.29
N PRO A 55 13.43 1.82 -18.10
CA PRO A 55 13.74 0.39 -17.99
C PRO A 55 13.23 -0.28 -16.70
N TRP A 56 13.03 0.50 -15.63
CA TRP A 56 12.33 0.10 -14.40
C TRP A 56 11.26 1.11 -14.03
N VAL A 57 10.24 0.65 -13.31
CA VAL A 57 9.23 1.49 -12.67
C VAL A 57 9.14 1.18 -11.19
N LEU A 58 9.13 2.23 -10.36
CA LEU A 58 8.72 2.14 -8.97
C LEU A 58 7.21 2.38 -8.91
N LEU A 59 6.44 1.31 -8.72
CA LEU A 59 5.00 1.37 -8.54
C LEU A 59 4.68 1.66 -7.07
N ILE A 60 3.93 2.73 -6.84
CA ILE A 60 3.53 3.20 -5.51
C ILE A 60 2.01 3.40 -5.49
N GLN A 61 1.32 2.64 -4.65
CA GLN A 61 -0.10 2.86 -4.34
C GLN A 61 -0.28 4.06 -3.41
N TRP A 62 -1.51 4.55 -3.30
CA TRP A 62 -1.82 5.82 -2.65
C TRP A 62 -1.44 5.88 -1.16
N ASP A 63 -1.27 4.74 -0.51
CA ASP A 63 -0.93 4.55 0.89
C ASP A 63 0.51 4.05 1.12
N GLY A 64 1.39 4.22 0.13
CA GLY A 64 2.84 4.03 0.25
C GLY A 64 3.64 5.24 -0.24
N PHE A 65 4.89 5.38 0.22
CA PHE A 65 5.89 6.31 -0.33
C PHE A 65 7.30 6.03 0.22
N ILE A 66 8.30 6.70 -0.36
CA ILE A 66 9.71 6.61 0.07
C ILE A 66 9.90 7.34 1.40
N THR A 67 10.53 6.67 2.36
CA THR A 67 10.79 7.23 3.71
C THR A 67 12.27 7.22 4.08
N ASN A 68 13.07 6.34 3.49
CA ASN A 68 14.53 6.31 3.67
C ASN A 68 15.26 6.31 2.32
N PRO A 69 15.45 7.48 1.70
CA PRO A 69 16.13 7.58 0.40
C PRO A 69 17.56 7.02 0.42
N SER A 70 18.23 7.05 1.58
CA SER A 70 19.60 6.54 1.74
C SER A 70 19.72 5.02 1.72
N ALA A 71 18.61 4.29 1.84
CA ALA A 71 18.58 2.84 1.65
C ALA A 71 18.58 2.41 0.17
N TRP A 72 18.50 3.36 -0.77
CA TRP A 72 18.62 3.03 -2.19
C TRP A 72 20.01 2.47 -2.50
N THR A 73 20.04 1.37 -3.23
CA THR A 73 21.26 0.77 -3.79
C THR A 73 21.04 0.42 -5.26
N GLU A 74 22.07 0.58 -6.09
CA GLU A 74 22.06 0.17 -7.50
C GLU A 74 21.80 -1.34 -7.67
N GLU A 75 22.06 -2.14 -6.63
CA GLU A 75 21.72 -3.57 -6.62
C GLU A 75 20.23 -3.82 -6.89
N PHE A 76 19.34 -2.90 -6.49
CA PHE A 76 17.90 -3.03 -6.77
C PHE A 76 17.59 -3.15 -8.27
N LEU A 77 18.42 -2.55 -9.13
CA LEU A 77 18.26 -2.64 -10.59
C LEU A 77 18.76 -3.98 -11.18
N SER A 78 19.32 -4.87 -10.36
CA SER A 78 19.71 -6.23 -10.78
C SER A 78 18.53 -7.22 -10.78
N PHE A 79 17.36 -6.77 -10.32
CA PHE A 79 16.14 -7.57 -10.23
C PHE A 79 15.04 -7.02 -11.15
N ASP A 80 14.16 -7.92 -11.57
CA ASP A 80 12.96 -7.64 -12.35
C ASP A 80 11.74 -7.37 -11.46
N TYR A 81 11.74 -7.88 -10.22
CA TYR A 81 10.69 -7.60 -9.23
C TYR A 81 11.29 -7.50 -7.82
N ILE A 82 10.97 -6.40 -7.12
CA ILE A 82 11.22 -6.23 -5.69
C ILE A 82 9.95 -5.66 -5.05
N GLY A 83 9.54 -6.24 -3.92
CA GLY A 83 8.56 -5.65 -3.02
C GLY A 83 8.67 -6.30 -1.65
N ALA A 84 7.80 -5.92 -0.72
CA ALA A 84 7.90 -6.36 0.67
C ALA A 84 7.69 -7.88 0.81
N ARG A 85 8.30 -8.46 1.85
CA ARG A 85 8.03 -9.85 2.24
C ARG A 85 6.65 -9.96 2.87
N TRP A 86 5.90 -10.97 2.46
CA TRP A 86 4.66 -11.37 3.10
C TRP A 86 4.94 -12.27 4.31
N PRO A 87 4.52 -11.88 5.53
CA PRO A 87 4.74 -12.70 6.71
C PRO A 87 3.89 -13.98 6.71
N TRP A 88 2.86 -14.12 5.88
CA TRP A 88 2.00 -15.31 5.83
C TRP A 88 2.44 -16.37 4.80
N HIS A 89 3.48 -16.11 3.99
CA HIS A 89 4.02 -17.06 3.02
C HIS A 89 5.39 -17.62 3.46
N PHE A 90 5.42 -18.24 4.65
CA PHE A 90 6.64 -18.79 5.22
C PHE A 90 7.29 -19.86 4.31
N GLY A 91 8.57 -19.68 3.99
CA GLY A 91 9.42 -20.70 3.38
C GLY A 91 9.22 -20.97 1.88
N HIS A 92 8.26 -20.30 1.23
CA HIS A 92 8.08 -20.46 -0.22
C HIS A 92 7.64 -19.15 -0.89
N LEU A 93 8.58 -18.53 -1.62
CA LEU A 93 8.37 -17.31 -2.42
C LEU A 93 7.73 -16.16 -1.62
N PRO A 94 8.34 -15.73 -0.49
CA PRO A 94 7.73 -14.73 0.40
C PRO A 94 7.83 -13.30 -0.14
N VAL A 95 8.69 -13.04 -1.12
CA VAL A 95 8.89 -11.71 -1.71
C VAL A 95 7.76 -11.41 -2.70
N GLY A 96 7.02 -10.34 -2.43
CA GLY A 96 5.86 -9.95 -3.21
C GLY A 96 5.45 -8.52 -2.88
N ASN A 97 4.16 -8.30 -2.61
CA ASN A 97 3.55 -7.00 -2.34
C ASN A 97 3.63 -6.03 -3.54
N GLY A 98 2.47 -5.79 -4.16
CA GLY A 98 2.40 -4.94 -5.34
C GLY A 98 2.40 -3.44 -5.04
N GLY A 99 2.01 -3.06 -3.83
CA GLY A 99 1.66 -1.69 -3.48
C GLY A 99 2.82 -0.73 -3.30
N PHE A 100 4.02 -1.24 -3.01
CA PHE A 100 5.29 -0.52 -3.14
C PHE A 100 6.31 -1.49 -3.73
N SER A 101 6.48 -1.45 -5.06
CA SER A 101 7.29 -2.43 -5.79
C SER A 101 8.12 -1.82 -6.91
N LEU A 102 9.35 -2.30 -7.07
CA LEU A 102 10.18 -2.02 -8.24
C LEU A 102 9.97 -3.15 -9.25
N ARG A 103 9.65 -2.79 -10.49
CA ARG A 103 9.39 -3.74 -11.58
C ARG A 103 10.17 -3.37 -12.82
N SER A 104 10.82 -4.31 -13.48
CA SER A 104 11.44 -4.05 -14.78
C SER A 104 10.38 -3.92 -15.86
N LYS A 105 10.65 -3.07 -16.86
CA LYS A 105 9.79 -2.96 -18.05
C LYS A 105 9.74 -4.29 -18.82
N ARG A 106 10.84 -5.04 -18.81
CA ARG A 106 10.93 -6.38 -19.38
C ARG A 106 9.91 -7.33 -18.77
N LEU A 107 9.80 -7.38 -17.44
CA LEU A 107 8.77 -8.16 -16.75
C LEU A 107 7.37 -7.73 -17.22
N LEU A 108 7.07 -6.43 -17.21
CA LEU A 108 5.75 -5.92 -17.61
C LEU A 108 5.40 -6.27 -19.06
N GLN A 109 6.36 -6.26 -19.97
CA GLN A 109 6.16 -6.67 -21.37
C GLN A 109 5.80 -8.16 -21.48
N ILE A 110 6.46 -9.02 -20.71
CA ILE A 110 6.17 -10.46 -20.67
C ILE A 110 4.77 -10.70 -20.09
N LEU A 111 4.45 -10.05 -18.97
CA LEU A 111 3.11 -10.16 -18.34
C LEU A 111 2.00 -9.76 -19.31
N ALA A 112 2.21 -8.69 -20.10
CA ALA A 112 1.23 -8.22 -21.06
C ALA A 112 1.08 -9.17 -22.26
N SER A 113 2.18 -9.69 -22.79
CA SER A 113 2.21 -10.43 -24.06
C SER A 113 2.01 -11.94 -23.94
N ASP A 114 2.39 -12.56 -22.83
CA ASP A 114 2.20 -14.01 -22.64
C ASP A 114 0.73 -14.32 -22.33
N THR A 115 0.11 -15.11 -23.21
CA THR A 115 -1.30 -15.51 -23.11
C THR A 115 -1.56 -16.51 -21.99
N ARG A 116 -0.52 -17.17 -21.45
CA ARG A 116 -0.61 -18.08 -20.30
C ARG A 116 -0.81 -17.32 -18.98
N ILE A 117 -0.45 -16.04 -18.95
CA ILE A 117 -0.56 -15.18 -17.78
C ILE A 117 -1.88 -14.43 -17.93
N GLN A 118 -2.86 -14.73 -17.08
CA GLN A 118 -4.17 -14.07 -17.12
C GLN A 118 -4.55 -13.57 -15.74
N PRO A 119 -5.35 -12.49 -15.64
CA PRO A 119 -5.95 -12.09 -14.38
C PRO A 119 -6.80 -13.23 -13.81
N ASP A 120 -6.74 -13.42 -12.51
CA ASP A 120 -7.58 -14.37 -11.78
C ASP A 120 -8.32 -13.58 -10.68
N PRO A 121 -9.67 -13.59 -10.65
CA PRO A 121 -10.45 -12.91 -9.63
C PRO A 121 -10.15 -13.38 -8.20
N ALA A 122 -9.59 -14.58 -8.03
CA ALA A 122 -9.24 -15.14 -6.73
C ALA A 122 -7.98 -14.53 -6.12
N PHE A 123 -7.09 -13.93 -6.93
CA PHE A 123 -5.76 -13.50 -6.50
C PHE A 123 -5.43 -12.05 -6.88
N GLY A 124 -4.59 -11.43 -6.06
CA GLY A 124 -3.94 -10.17 -6.40
C GLY A 124 -2.96 -10.34 -7.56
N GLU A 125 -2.66 -9.27 -8.26
CA GLU A 125 -1.67 -9.24 -9.34
C GLU A 125 -0.28 -9.62 -8.84
N ASP A 126 0.06 -9.23 -7.63
CA ASP A 126 1.32 -9.51 -6.97
C ASP A 126 1.44 -10.99 -6.60
N GLU A 127 0.38 -11.62 -6.10
CA GLU A 127 0.32 -13.08 -5.92
C GLU A 127 0.44 -13.82 -7.24
N LEU A 128 -0.25 -13.35 -8.29
CA LEU A 128 -0.15 -13.94 -9.63
C LEU A 128 1.27 -13.87 -10.18
N ILE A 129 1.92 -12.70 -10.10
CA ILE A 129 3.28 -12.50 -10.61
C ILE A 129 4.30 -13.27 -9.76
N CYS A 130 4.24 -13.13 -8.44
CA CYS A 130 5.32 -13.56 -7.53
C CYS A 130 5.19 -14.99 -7.05
N ARG A 131 4.03 -15.64 -7.26
CA ARG A 131 3.80 -17.03 -6.82
C ARG A 131 3.28 -17.90 -7.95
N THR A 132 2.11 -17.58 -8.51
CA THR A 132 1.45 -18.44 -9.52
C THR A 132 2.30 -18.56 -10.79
N HIS A 133 2.77 -17.43 -11.32
CA HIS A 133 3.53 -17.38 -12.57
C HIS A 133 5.04 -17.29 -12.36
N ARG A 134 5.52 -17.14 -11.12
CA ARG A 134 6.95 -17.05 -10.84
C ARG A 134 7.78 -18.21 -11.39
N PRO A 135 7.38 -19.50 -11.24
CA PRO A 135 8.14 -20.60 -11.84
C PRO A 135 8.28 -20.49 -13.36
N LEU A 136 7.21 -20.07 -14.05
CA LEU A 136 7.21 -19.86 -15.50
C LEU A 136 8.08 -18.66 -15.89
N LEU A 137 7.99 -17.55 -15.13
CA LEU A 137 8.78 -16.34 -15.37
C LEU A 137 10.28 -16.59 -15.16
N GLU A 138 10.66 -17.35 -14.14
CA GLU A 138 12.05 -17.73 -13.87
C GLU A 138 12.57 -18.73 -14.92
N ALA A 139 11.80 -19.78 -15.24
CA ALA A 139 12.26 -20.83 -16.15
C ALA A 139 12.32 -20.42 -17.62
N ASP A 140 11.25 -19.81 -18.15
CA ASP A 140 11.14 -19.52 -19.58
C ASP A 140 11.79 -18.19 -19.95
N TYR A 141 11.77 -17.23 -19.03
CA TYR A 141 12.23 -15.87 -19.28
C TYR A 141 13.43 -15.48 -18.43
N GLY A 142 13.89 -16.26 -17.45
CA GLY A 142 14.99 -15.83 -16.59
C GLY A 142 14.71 -14.52 -15.86
N ILE A 143 13.46 -14.29 -15.47
CA ILE A 143 13.07 -13.16 -14.62
C ILE A 143 13.67 -13.34 -13.24
N LYS A 144 14.24 -12.27 -12.69
CA LYS A 144 14.89 -12.29 -11.37
C LYS A 144 14.02 -11.60 -10.32
N PHE A 145 13.54 -12.35 -9.35
CA PHE A 145 12.91 -11.79 -8.16
C PHE A 145 13.97 -11.53 -7.09
N ALA A 146 13.81 -10.46 -6.32
CA ALA A 146 14.69 -10.16 -5.19
C ALA A 146 14.77 -11.30 -4.17
N THR A 147 15.94 -11.38 -3.52
CA THR A 147 16.11 -12.21 -2.33
C THR A 147 15.35 -11.59 -1.15
N GLU A 148 15.13 -12.38 -0.10
CA GLU A 148 14.49 -11.89 1.12
C GLU A 148 15.23 -10.72 1.75
N GLN A 149 16.58 -10.78 1.77
CA GLN A 149 17.41 -9.70 2.30
C GLN A 149 17.25 -8.40 1.51
N VAL A 150 17.24 -8.46 0.17
CA VAL A 150 17.04 -7.28 -0.68
C VAL A 150 15.63 -6.72 -0.49
N ALA A 151 14.62 -7.60 -0.35
CA ALA A 151 13.24 -7.19 -0.09
C ALA A 151 13.10 -6.44 1.24
N ASP A 152 13.74 -6.92 2.31
CA ASP A 152 13.70 -6.28 3.64
C ASP A 152 14.39 -4.90 3.68
N GLN A 153 15.41 -4.70 2.84
CA GLN A 153 16.04 -3.39 2.66
C GLN A 153 15.18 -2.45 1.79
N PHE A 154 14.46 -2.99 0.82
CA PHE A 154 13.67 -2.22 -0.13
C PHE A 154 12.36 -1.70 0.46
N SER A 155 11.50 -2.57 1.01
CA SER A 155 10.22 -2.12 1.54
C SER A 155 9.62 -3.00 2.63
N VAL A 156 8.76 -2.37 3.42
CA VAL A 156 7.97 -3.03 4.47
C VAL A 156 6.47 -2.85 4.25
N GLU A 157 5.71 -3.90 4.55
CA GLU A 157 4.27 -3.80 4.74
C GLU A 157 3.93 -4.25 6.17
N CYS A 158 3.99 -5.55 6.45
CA CYS A 158 3.63 -6.10 7.77
C CYS A 158 4.82 -6.62 8.59
N SER A 159 6.03 -6.71 8.02
CA SER A 159 7.20 -7.23 8.72
C SER A 159 7.82 -6.20 9.68
N LEU A 160 8.43 -6.69 10.76
CA LEU A 160 9.25 -5.88 11.66
C LEU A 160 10.72 -6.00 11.19
N SER A 161 11.05 -5.39 10.06
CA SER A 161 12.48 -5.23 9.73
C SER A 161 13.14 -4.36 10.80
N SER A 162 14.32 -4.76 11.29
CA SER A 162 15.12 -3.96 12.21
C SER A 162 15.83 -2.79 11.52
N GLU A 163 15.91 -2.82 10.19
CA GLU A 163 16.51 -1.78 9.36
C GLU A 163 15.43 -0.86 8.80
N ALA A 164 15.77 0.42 8.59
CA ALA A 164 14.85 1.40 7.99
C ALA A 164 14.79 1.17 6.47
N PRO A 165 13.71 0.61 5.92
CA PRO A 165 13.64 0.26 4.50
C PRO A 165 13.49 1.50 3.63
N PHE A 166 13.83 1.39 2.34
CA PHE A 166 13.73 2.49 1.38
C PHE A 166 12.33 3.12 1.32
N GLY A 167 11.28 2.29 1.35
CA GLY A 167 9.89 2.76 1.48
C GLY A 167 8.99 1.76 2.17
N PHE A 168 7.68 2.01 2.06
CA PHE A 168 6.66 1.15 2.67
C PHE A 168 5.37 1.13 1.86
N HIS A 169 4.55 0.12 2.15
CA HIS A 169 3.17 0.02 1.73
C HIS A 169 2.26 -0.20 2.94
N GLY A 170 1.04 0.36 2.89
CA GLY A 170 0.01 0.13 3.89
C GLY A 170 -0.34 1.38 4.68
N ILE A 171 -1.61 1.76 4.62
CA ILE A 171 -2.21 2.92 5.29
C ILE A 171 -1.89 3.03 6.79
N PHE A 172 -1.72 1.90 7.50
CA PHE A 172 -1.44 1.90 8.93
C PHE A 172 -0.06 2.49 9.27
N HIS A 173 0.89 2.57 8.33
CA HIS A 173 2.17 3.25 8.54
C HIS A 173 2.08 4.79 8.49
N LEU A 174 0.98 5.34 7.95
CA LEU A 174 0.84 6.78 7.79
C LEU A 174 0.89 7.55 9.12
N HIS A 175 0.57 6.92 10.25
CA HIS A 175 0.73 7.55 11.58
C HIS A 175 2.18 7.96 11.90
N ARG A 176 3.19 7.33 11.26
CA ARG A 176 4.61 7.63 11.47
C ARG A 176 5.10 8.75 10.56
N PHE A 177 4.59 8.80 9.33
CA PHE A 177 5.21 9.55 8.24
C PHE A 177 4.34 10.69 7.69
N ALA A 178 3.02 10.69 7.96
CA ALA A 178 2.09 11.74 7.55
C ALA A 178 1.80 12.70 8.72
N ASN A 179 1.73 14.00 8.41
CA ASN A 179 1.36 15.02 9.38
C ASN A 179 -0.16 14.97 9.72
N ASP A 180 -0.58 15.71 10.74
CA ASP A 180 -1.98 15.68 11.19
C ASP A 180 -2.96 16.21 10.14
N SER A 181 -2.60 17.26 9.40
CA SER A 181 -3.45 17.81 8.34
C SER A 181 -3.72 16.82 7.22
N ASP A 182 -2.71 16.05 6.79
CA ASP A 182 -2.82 15.04 5.74
C ASP A 182 -3.73 13.89 6.18
N LEU A 183 -3.57 13.42 7.42
CA LEU A 183 -4.39 12.34 7.97
C LEU A 183 -5.84 12.78 8.22
N GLN A 184 -6.06 14.01 8.69
CA GLN A 184 -7.41 14.56 8.82
C GLN A 184 -8.06 14.79 7.45
N PHE A 185 -7.28 15.20 6.45
CA PHE A 185 -7.77 15.29 5.07
C PHE A 185 -8.20 13.91 4.56
N LEU A 186 -7.36 12.89 4.75
CA LEU A 186 -7.68 11.50 4.41
C LEU A 186 -8.97 11.04 5.11
N ALA A 187 -9.10 11.28 6.42
CA ALA A 187 -10.29 10.88 7.18
C ALA A 187 -11.60 11.47 6.62
N ARG A 188 -11.56 12.71 6.09
CA ARG A 188 -12.74 13.38 5.52
C ARG A 188 -13.09 12.96 4.10
N HIS A 189 -12.10 12.49 3.33
CA HIS A 189 -12.25 12.25 1.89
C HIS A 189 -12.05 10.80 1.46
N ALA A 190 -11.62 9.91 2.37
CA ALA A 190 -11.46 8.50 2.10
C ALA A 190 -12.80 7.90 1.66
N HIS A 191 -12.74 7.07 0.61
CA HIS A 191 -13.93 6.38 0.14
C HIS A 191 -14.44 5.40 1.21
N ARG A 192 -15.76 5.16 1.27
CA ARG A 192 -16.39 4.25 2.25
C ARG A 192 -15.67 2.90 2.32
N ARG A 193 -15.32 2.33 1.17
CA ARG A 193 -14.61 1.04 1.08
C ARG A 193 -13.24 1.03 1.76
N THR A 194 -12.55 2.17 1.81
CA THR A 194 -11.28 2.34 2.52
C THR A 194 -11.52 2.44 4.02
N VAL A 195 -12.49 3.25 4.44
CA VAL A 195 -12.80 3.48 5.86
C VAL A 195 -13.25 2.19 6.56
N THR A 196 -13.92 1.28 5.85
CA THR A 196 -14.38 0.00 6.40
C THR A 196 -13.29 -1.09 6.46
N THR A 197 -12.04 -0.79 6.11
CA THR A 197 -10.96 -1.80 6.14
C THR A 197 -10.37 -1.97 7.53
N VAL A 198 -9.82 -3.16 7.79
CA VAL A 198 -9.02 -3.46 8.99
C VAL A 198 -7.82 -2.51 9.10
N ASP A 199 -7.22 -2.14 7.97
CA ASP A 199 -6.02 -1.30 7.95
C ASP A 199 -6.33 0.17 8.32
N PHE A 200 -7.52 0.67 7.97
CA PHE A 200 -7.96 2.01 8.41
C PHE A 200 -8.22 2.04 9.91
N VAL A 201 -8.81 0.97 10.46
CA VAL A 201 -8.97 0.82 11.91
C VAL A 201 -7.59 0.75 12.59
N ALA A 202 -6.64 0.01 12.01
CA ALA A 202 -5.27 -0.02 12.50
C ALA A 202 -4.60 1.36 12.50
N LEU A 203 -4.80 2.18 11.45
CA LEU A 203 -4.32 3.57 11.42
C LEU A 203 -4.90 4.39 12.58
N TRP A 204 -6.20 4.27 12.85
CA TRP A 204 -6.85 4.92 13.99
C TRP A 204 -6.22 4.47 15.31
N CYS A 205 -6.06 3.16 15.53
CA CYS A 205 -5.43 2.60 16.71
C CYS A 205 -4.02 3.19 16.92
N ARG A 206 -3.19 3.20 15.88
CA ARG A 206 -1.82 3.73 15.95
C ARG A 206 -1.76 5.22 16.23
N CYS A 207 -2.68 6.02 15.67
CA CYS A 207 -2.77 7.45 15.99
C CYS A 207 -3.17 7.68 17.45
N PHE A 208 -4.07 6.85 17.98
CA PHE A 208 -4.47 6.87 19.38
C PHE A 208 -3.29 6.52 20.31
N GLU A 209 -2.55 5.45 20.01
CA GLU A 209 -1.33 5.05 20.76
C GLU A 209 -0.26 6.13 20.77
N ALA A 210 -0.06 6.79 19.63
CA ALA A 210 0.90 7.87 19.48
C ALA A 210 0.47 9.18 20.15
N GLY A 211 -0.70 9.23 20.80
CA GLY A 211 -1.23 10.45 21.43
C GLY A 211 -1.68 11.54 20.45
N ARG A 212 -1.83 11.21 19.16
CA ARG A 212 -2.28 12.14 18.10
C ARG A 212 -3.80 12.29 18.13
N MET A 213 -4.32 12.78 19.26
CA MET A 213 -5.74 12.67 19.60
C MET A 213 -6.67 13.39 18.62
N GLN A 214 -6.29 14.56 18.09
CA GLN A 214 -7.14 15.27 17.12
C GLN A 214 -7.30 14.49 15.81
N THR A 215 -6.24 13.81 15.38
CA THR A 215 -6.25 12.95 14.20
C THR A 215 -7.00 11.66 14.46
N ALA A 216 -6.80 11.04 15.62
CA ALA A 216 -7.59 9.88 16.05
C ALA A 216 -9.09 10.20 16.11
N ASP A 217 -9.47 11.36 16.63
CA ASP A 217 -10.87 11.82 16.66
C ASP A 217 -11.44 11.96 15.23
N ALA A 218 -10.67 12.50 14.28
CA ALA A 218 -11.10 12.63 12.88
C ALA A 218 -11.26 11.28 12.16
N LEU A 219 -10.33 10.35 12.38
CA LEU A 219 -10.40 8.99 11.84
C LEU A 219 -11.59 8.22 12.43
N TYR A 220 -11.84 8.38 13.73
CA TYR A 220 -13.01 7.80 14.39
C TYR A 220 -14.33 8.38 13.85
N GLU A 221 -14.39 9.70 13.62
CA GLU A 221 -15.56 10.34 13.00
C GLU A 221 -15.85 9.73 11.61
N ALA A 222 -14.81 9.45 10.81
CA ALA A 222 -14.95 8.75 9.53
C ALA A 222 -15.52 7.34 9.71
N LEU A 223 -14.98 6.56 10.65
CA LEU A 223 -15.47 5.21 10.98
C LEU A 223 -16.95 5.23 11.38
N SER A 224 -17.33 6.14 12.28
CA SER A 224 -18.72 6.26 12.79
C SER A 224 -19.76 6.61 11.72
N ARG A 225 -19.35 7.13 10.56
CA ARG A 225 -20.25 7.41 9.44
C ARG A 225 -20.66 6.17 8.67
N VAL A 226 -19.91 5.07 8.77
CA VAL A 226 -20.02 3.93 7.86
C VAL A 226 -20.35 2.59 8.53
N ALA A 227 -20.13 2.47 9.84
CA ALA A 227 -20.43 1.28 10.63
C ALA A 227 -20.61 1.62 12.12
N LEU A 228 -21.28 0.74 12.86
CA LEU A 228 -21.49 0.89 14.31
C LEU A 228 -20.24 0.45 15.10
N PRO A 229 -19.96 1.04 16.28
CA PRO A 229 -18.81 0.69 17.14
C PRO A 229 -18.60 -0.83 17.36
N GLN A 230 -19.70 -1.58 17.47
CA GLN A 230 -19.72 -3.03 17.73
C GLN A 230 -19.22 -3.86 16.54
N GLU A 231 -19.37 -3.36 15.32
CA GLU A 231 -18.90 -4.03 14.10
C GLU A 231 -17.37 -3.93 13.96
N PHE A 232 -16.75 -2.91 14.55
CA PHE A 232 -15.29 -2.71 14.48
C PHE A 232 -14.50 -3.60 15.44
N ALA A 233 -15.10 -4.09 16.52
CA ALA A 233 -14.44 -5.02 17.44
C ALA A 233 -14.08 -6.36 16.76
N ILE A 234 -14.88 -6.78 15.78
CA ILE A 234 -14.62 -8.00 14.97
C ILE A 234 -13.47 -7.78 13.98
N ILE A 235 -13.36 -6.55 13.46
CA ILE A 235 -12.36 -6.13 12.46
C ILE A 235 -10.94 -6.08 13.05
N CYS A 236 -10.78 -5.82 14.35
CA CYS A 236 -9.48 -5.64 14.99
C CYS A 236 -8.72 -6.94 15.32
N THR A 237 -9.36 -8.10 15.22
CA THR A 237 -8.75 -9.39 15.63
C THR A 237 -7.62 -9.87 14.71
N TYR A 238 -7.27 -9.13 13.65
CA TYR A 238 -6.26 -9.53 12.67
C TYR A 238 -5.34 -8.37 12.27
N ARG A 239 -4.03 -8.68 12.23
CA ARG A 239 -2.88 -7.86 11.79
C ARG A 239 -2.24 -6.93 12.83
N GLY A 240 -1.76 -7.49 13.93
CA GLY A 240 -0.69 -6.89 14.74
C GLY A 240 -1.10 -5.71 15.64
N ILE A 241 -2.39 -5.59 15.95
CA ILE A 241 -2.89 -4.78 17.05
C ILE A 241 -2.99 -5.72 18.26
N ASP A 242 -2.05 -5.60 19.20
CA ASP A 242 -2.03 -6.41 20.44
C ASP A 242 -3.06 -5.88 21.46
N TRP A 243 -4.27 -5.57 21.00
CA TRP A 243 -5.36 -5.12 21.87
C TRP A 243 -6.41 -6.20 22.01
N THR A 244 -6.83 -6.44 23.24
CA THR A 244 -7.99 -7.28 23.50
C THR A 244 -9.27 -6.59 22.98
N PRO A 245 -10.33 -7.33 22.64
CA PRO A 245 -11.62 -6.75 22.29
C PRO A 245 -12.13 -5.70 23.30
N GLU A 246 -11.87 -5.89 24.59
CA GLU A 246 -12.22 -4.96 25.66
C GLU A 246 -11.44 -3.64 25.56
N GLN A 247 -10.14 -3.72 25.29
CA GLN A 247 -9.26 -2.56 25.10
C GLN A 247 -9.68 -1.73 23.88
N ILE A 248 -10.14 -2.39 22.82
CA ILE A 248 -10.71 -1.74 21.64
C ILE A 248 -12.02 -1.03 21.98
N ALA A 249 -12.93 -1.71 22.69
CA ALA A 249 -14.21 -1.14 23.10
C ALA A 249 -14.04 0.09 24.01
N GLU A 250 -13.12 0.06 24.96
CA GLU A 250 -12.81 1.20 25.85
C GLU A 250 -12.35 2.43 25.05
N ARG A 251 -11.45 2.24 24.08
CA ARG A 251 -10.92 3.34 23.27
C ARG A 251 -11.96 3.91 22.31
N PHE A 252 -12.85 3.06 21.79
CA PHE A 252 -14.02 3.52 21.07
C PHE A 252 -14.91 4.40 21.95
N ALA A 253 -15.17 3.99 23.20
CA ALA A 253 -15.95 4.80 24.14
C ALA A 253 -15.28 6.15 24.45
N ILE A 254 -13.95 6.18 24.64
CA ILE A 254 -13.17 7.42 24.83
C ILE A 254 -13.34 8.35 23.61
N SER A 255 -13.15 7.82 22.40
CA SER A 255 -13.25 8.60 21.16
C SER A 255 -14.67 9.12 20.96
N GLN A 256 -15.70 8.32 21.25
CA GLN A 256 -17.10 8.73 21.21
C GLN A 256 -17.41 9.86 22.19
N ALA A 257 -16.92 9.76 23.43
CA ALA A 257 -17.12 10.81 24.45
C ALA A 257 -16.45 12.13 24.04
N ARG A 258 -15.24 12.07 23.45
CA ARG A 258 -14.52 13.23 22.93
C ARG A 258 -15.26 13.88 21.77
N LEU A 259 -15.75 13.08 20.83
CA LEU A 259 -16.53 13.55 19.69
C LEU A 259 -17.82 14.25 20.14
N THR A 260 -18.53 13.66 21.11
CA THR A 260 -19.76 14.24 21.67
C THR A 260 -19.49 15.59 22.36
N LYS A 261 -18.41 15.70 23.13
CA LYS A 261 -18.01 16.98 23.75
C LYS A 261 -17.67 18.06 22.73
N LYS A 262 -17.05 17.68 21.61
CA LYS A 262 -16.72 18.61 20.51
C LYS A 262 -17.97 19.20 19.84
N PHE A 263 -19.05 18.44 19.72
CA PHE A 263 -20.31 18.92 19.14
C PHE A 263 -21.23 19.65 20.14
N ALA A 264 -20.93 19.55 21.44
CA ALA A 264 -21.66 20.24 22.51
C ALA A 264 -21.07 21.62 22.87
N ALA A 265 -19.90 21.97 22.32
CA ALA A 265 -19.21 23.24 22.49
C ALA A 265 -19.31 24.09 21.21
#